data_AF-A0A1N6GD37-F1
#
_entry.id   AF-A0A1N6GD37-F1
#
_cell.length_a   1.000
_cell.length_b   1.000
_cell.length_c   1.000
_cell.angle_alpha   90.00
_cell.angle_beta   90.00
_cell.angle_gamma   90.00
#
_symmetry.space_group_name_H-M   'P 1'
#
loop_
_entity.id
_entity.type
_entity.pdbx_description
1 polymer ?
#
loop_
_entity_poly.entity_id
_entity_poly.type
_entity_poly.pdbx_seq_one_letter_code
_entity_poly.pdbx_strand_id
1 'polypeptide(L)' 'MFDWISTITFDQIAFSLVAVAVLREAMILALPDRIAGPGGWLIDTAARD' A
#
# COMPACT_ATOMS: atom_id res chain seq x y z
N MET A 1 -16.42 -10.59 26.09
CA MET A 1 -15.76 -9.36 25.58
C MET A 1 -14.60 -9.69 24.63
N PHE A 2 -14.71 -10.76 23.83
CA PHE A 2 -13.75 -11.12 22.78
C PHE A 2 -14.43 -11.64 21.49
N ASP A 3 -15.77 -11.69 21.44
CA ASP A 3 -16.55 -12.22 20.31
C ASP A 3 -16.27 -11.52 18.98
N TRP A 4 -15.85 -10.25 18.99
CA TRP A 4 -15.52 -9.50 17.77
C TRP A 4 -14.33 -10.11 17.00
N ILE A 5 -13.31 -10.63 17.70
CA ILE A 5 -12.12 -11.21 17.05
C ILE A 5 -12.48 -12.53 16.35
N SER A 6 -13.47 -13.28 16.83
CA SER A 6 -13.95 -14.51 16.17
C SER A 6 -14.71 -14.25 14.87
N THR A 7 -15.17 -13.02 14.64
CA THR A 7 -15.86 -12.62 13.40
C THR A 7 -14.87 -12.32 12.28
N ILE A 8 -13.60 -12.04 12.60
CA ILE A 8 -12.56 -11.81 11.59
C ILE A 8 -12.12 -13.17 11.05
N THR A 9 -12.56 -13.46 9.84
CA THR A 9 -12.16 -14.65 9.10
C THR A 9 -10.74 -14.49 8.54
N PHE A 10 -10.04 -15.61 8.33
CA PHE A 10 -8.69 -15.60 7.72
C PHE A 10 -8.68 -14.88 6.36
N ASP A 11 -9.72 -15.10 5.56
CA ASP A 11 -9.86 -14.48 4.24
C ASP A 11 -9.92 -12.95 4.32
N GLN A 12 -10.61 -12.38 5.31
CA GLN A 12 -10.66 -10.93 5.53
C GLN A 12 -9.28 -10.36 5.89
N ILE A 13 -8.46 -11.10 6.63
CA ILE A 13 -7.09 -10.70 6.95
C ILE A 13 -6.25 -10.72 5.67
N ALA A 14 -6.30 -11.81 4.91
CA ALA A 14 -5.58 -11.96 3.65
C ALA A 14 -5.98 -10.87 2.65
N PHE A 15 -7.28 -10.62 2.50
CA PHE A 15 -7.82 -9.56 1.65
C PHE A 15 -7.35 -8.18 2.10
N SER A 16 -7.35 -7.89 3.41
CA SER A 16 -6.86 -6.59 3.91
C SER A 16 -5.37 -6.39 3.61
N LEU A 17 -4.56 -7.44 3.71
CA LEU A 17 -3.13 -7.38 3.43
C LEU A 17 -2.87 -7.15 1.94
N VAL A 18 -3.59 -7.86 1.08
CA VAL A 18 -3.54 -7.67 -0.38
C VAL A 18 -4.04 -6.27 -0.76
N ALA A 19 -5.13 -5.80 -0.16
CA ALA A 19 -5.67 -4.47 -0.41
C ALA A 19 -4.67 -3.36 -0.05
N VAL A 20 -3.97 -3.49 1.08
CA VAL A 20 -2.90 -2.54 1.48
C VAL A 20 -1.72 -2.59 0.51
N ALA A 21 -1.30 -3.78 0.08
CA ALA A 21 -0.22 -3.94 -0.89
C ALA A 21 -0.58 -3.29 -2.24
N VAL A 22 -1.78 -3.54 -2.75
CA VAL A 22 -2.27 -2.92 -3.98
C VAL A 22 -2.42 -1.41 -3.84
N LEU A 23 -2.91 -0.93 -2.69
CA LEU A 23 -3.03 0.51 -2.43
C LEU A 23 -1.66 1.20 -2.44
N ARG A 24 -0.62 0.55 -1.91
CA ARG A 24 0.76 1.04 -1.97
C ARG A 24 1.24 1.20 -3.41
N GLU A 25 1.09 0.16 -4.22
CA GLU A 25 1.52 0.21 -5.64
C GLU A 25 0.70 1.20 -6.45
N ALA A 26 -0.60 1.29 -6.18
CA ALA A 26 -1.47 2.29 -6.79
C ALA A 26 -1.05 3.71 -6.40
N MET A 27 -0.64 3.93 -5.15
CA MET A 27 -0.12 5.23 -4.70
C MET A 27 1.19 5.58 -5.39
N ILE A 28 2.10 4.63 -5.60
CA ILE A 28 3.34 4.84 -6.36
C ILE A 28 3.03 5.27 -7.80
N LEU A 29 2.12 4.55 -8.46
CA LEU A 29 1.79 4.79 -9.87
C LEU A 29 0.96 6.06 -10.08
N ALA A 30 0.01 6.33 -9.19
CA ALA A 30 -0.95 7.43 -9.33
C ALA A 30 -0.42 8.74 -8.75
N LEU A 31 0.56 8.70 -7.83
CA LEU A 31 1.11 9.93 -7.28
C LEU A 31 2.00 10.59 -8.34
N PRO A 32 1.66 11.80 -8.80
CA PRO A 32 2.45 12.48 -9.81
C PRO A 32 3.84 12.81 -9.25
N ASP A 33 4.89 12.65 -10.05
CA ASP A 33 6.30 12.90 -9.69
C ASP A 33 6.54 14.26 -9.01
N ARG A 34 5.69 15.27 -9.30
CA ARG A 34 5.75 16.59 -8.65
C ARG A 34 5.44 16.57 -7.14
N ILE A 35 4.73 15.56 -6.64
CA ILE A 35 4.39 15.36 -5.21
C ILE A 35 5.35 14.36 -4.55
N ALA A 36 5.91 13.42 -5.32
CA ALA A 36 7.05 12.58 -4.91
C ALA A 36 8.39 13.36 -4.86
N GLY A 37 8.46 14.54 -5.51
CA GLY A 37 9.48 15.57 -5.38
C GLY A 37 10.57 15.55 -6.48
N PRO A 38 11.25 16.67 -6.78
CA PRO A 38 12.48 16.65 -7.59
C PRO A 38 13.57 15.96 -6.76
N GLY A 39 13.85 14.69 -7.08
CA GLY A 39 14.74 13.82 -6.32
C GLY A 39 14.06 12.83 -5.35
N GLY A 40 12.75 12.57 -5.45
CA GLY A 40 12.13 11.34 -4.91
C GLY A 40 12.22 11.13 -3.40
N TRP A 41 11.68 12.05 -2.60
CA TRP A 41 11.87 12.07 -1.14
C TRP A 41 11.24 10.89 -0.37
N LEU A 42 10.24 10.18 -0.93
CA LEU A 42 9.62 9.02 -0.25
C LEU A 42 9.83 7.68 -0.98
N ILE A 43 9.95 7.69 -2.30
CA ILE A 43 10.11 6.50 -3.14
C ILE A 43 11.00 6.88 -4.32
N ASP A 44 12.12 6.19 -4.46
CA ASP A 44 13.05 6.36 -5.58
C ASP A 44 12.41 5.74 -6.85
N THR A 45 12.00 6.60 -7.78
CA THR A 45 11.46 6.22 -9.10
C THR A 45 12.55 6.09 -10.15
N ALA A 46 13.83 6.33 -9.81
CA ALA A 46 14.93 6.05 -10.71
C ALA A 46 15.11 4.53 -10.79
N ALA A 47 14.47 3.93 -11.79
CA ALA A 47 14.94 2.69 -12.37
C ALA A 47 16.43 2.86 -12.65
N ARG A 48 17.27 2.22 -11.83
CA ARG A 48 18.70 2.14 -12.06
C ARG A 48 18.88 1.28 -13.32
N ASP A 49 19.58 1.85 -14.29
CA ASP A 49 20.13 1.14 -15.47
C ASP A 49 20.85 -0.16 -15.08
#